data_AF-A0A9X9QA05-F1
#
_entry.id   AF-A0A9X9QA05-F1
#
_cell.length_a   1.000
_cell.length_b   1.000
_cell.length_c   1.000
_cell.angle_alpha   90.00
_cell.angle_beta   90.00
_cell.angle_gamma   90.00
#
_symmetry.space_group_name_H-M   'P 1'
#
loop_
_entity.id
_entity.type
_entity.pdbx_description
1 polymer ?
#
loop_
_entity_poly.entity_id
_entity_poly.type
_entity_poly.pdbx_seq_one_letter_code
_entity_poly.pdbx_strand_id
1 'polypeptide(L)'
;MNSSIPDCTSKCRSLKHALDVLSVVTKGNENQIKAFLSSYCYNAATIKDAFGRNALHLVSACGKKGVLDWLIEKGVDLSVKDKESGWTALHRSIFYGHIDCVWSLLKHGVSLYIQDKEGLSALDLVMKDRPTHVVFKPTDPTDVYTWGDNTNFTLGHGSQNSKHHPELVDLFSRSGVYIKQVVLCKFHSVFLSQKGQVYTCGHGPGGRLGHGDEQTCLIPRLVEGLSGHNCSQVAAAKDHTVVLTEDGCVYTFGLNIFHQLGIIPPPSSCNVPRQMQAKYLKGRTIIGVAAGRFHTVLWTREAVYTMGLNGGQLGYLPDPNGEKYVTAPRQVSALHHKDITLSLVAASDGATVCVTTRGDIYLLADYQCKKMASKQLNLKKVLVSGGRMEYKVDPENLKENGGQKICILAMDGAGRVFCWRSVSSSLKQCRWAYPRQVFISDIALNRKDILFVTQDGEGFRGKWFEEKKKNSEKKAEILSNLHNSSSDVSCVSDINSVYERIRLEKLTFAHRAVSVSTDPSGCNFAILQSDPKTRYTCIY
;
A
#
# COMPACT_ATOMS: atom_id res chain seq x y z
N MET A 1 59.48 -2.97 18.91
CA MET A 1 58.41 -3.09 19.92
C MET A 1 58.44 -1.84 20.78
N ASN A 2 57.65 -0.81 20.45
CA ASN A 2 57.35 0.28 21.38
C ASN A 2 55.84 0.25 21.58
N SER A 3 55.38 -0.36 22.67
CA SER A 3 54.00 -0.24 23.11
C SER A 3 53.79 1.20 23.57
N SER A 4 53.28 2.06 22.69
CA SER A 4 52.84 3.40 23.04
C SER A 4 51.65 3.25 24.01
N ILE A 5 51.91 3.48 25.29
CA ILE A 5 50.87 3.50 26.32
C ILE A 5 50.00 4.74 26.03
N PRO A 6 48.67 4.60 25.93
CA PRO A 6 47.81 5.75 25.68
C PRO A 6 47.92 6.81 26.77
N ASP A 7 47.78 8.09 26.41
CA ASP A 7 47.81 9.23 27.36
C ASP A 7 46.64 9.21 28.37
N CYS A 8 45.79 8.17 28.35
CA CYS A 8 44.66 8.01 29.25
C CYS A 8 44.35 6.54 29.55
N THR A 9 43.40 6.31 30.45
CA THR A 9 42.98 4.97 30.89
C THR A 9 41.76 4.47 30.12
N SER A 10 41.43 3.19 30.32
CA SER A 10 40.22 2.55 29.77
C SER A 10 38.89 3.20 30.18
N LYS A 11 38.89 4.10 31.16
CA LYS A 11 37.72 4.87 31.60
C LYS A 11 37.62 6.27 30.98
N CYS A 12 38.47 6.60 30.01
CA CYS A 12 38.49 7.94 29.41
C CYS A 12 37.13 8.34 28.79
N ARG A 13 36.65 9.53 29.18
CA ARG A 13 35.45 10.21 28.66
C ARG A 13 35.73 11.69 28.31
N SER A 14 36.99 12.03 28.06
CA SER A 14 37.43 13.41 27.82
C SER A 14 36.85 13.96 26.52
N LEU A 15 36.06 15.04 26.60
CA LEU A 15 35.54 15.71 25.40
C LEU A 15 36.66 16.26 24.53
N LYS A 16 37.76 16.74 25.15
CA LYS A 16 38.95 17.20 24.43
C LYS A 16 39.57 16.06 23.61
N HIS A 17 39.75 14.88 24.21
CA HIS A 17 40.29 13.73 23.48
C HIS A 17 39.37 13.32 22.33
N ALA A 18 38.05 13.41 22.52
CA ALA A 18 37.10 13.14 21.45
C ALA A 18 37.29 14.11 20.28
N LEU A 19 37.34 15.41 20.56
CA LEU A 19 37.51 16.44 19.52
C LEU A 19 38.84 16.29 18.78
N ASP A 20 39.93 16.01 19.50
CA ASP A 20 41.26 15.81 18.92
C ASP A 20 41.30 14.57 18.02
N VAL A 21 40.73 13.44 18.49
CA VAL A 21 40.55 12.22 17.70
C VAL A 21 39.76 12.48 16.41
N LEU A 22 38.61 13.15 16.51
CA LEU A 22 37.77 13.42 15.34
C LEU A 22 38.45 14.40 14.36
N SER A 23 39.18 15.40 14.87
CA SER A 23 39.95 16.34 14.05
C SER A 23 41.02 15.63 13.22
N VAL A 24 41.82 14.77 13.86
CA VAL A 24 42.86 13.98 13.17
C VAL A 24 42.24 13.05 12.12
N VAL A 25 41.10 12.42 12.43
CA VAL A 25 40.37 11.57 11.49
C VAL A 25 39.96 12.34 10.24
N THR A 26 39.58 13.62 10.33
CA THR A 26 39.19 14.40 9.14
C THR A 26 40.38 14.75 8.23
N LYS A 27 41.55 15.11 8.78
CA LYS A 27 42.67 15.65 8.01
C LYS A 27 43.82 14.68 7.73
N GLY A 28 44.06 13.71 8.62
CA GLY A 28 45.24 12.84 8.55
C GLY A 28 45.19 11.80 7.42
N ASN A 29 46.36 11.29 7.02
CA ASN A 29 46.44 10.10 6.18
C ASN A 29 46.21 8.82 7.02
N GLU A 30 45.99 7.68 6.35
CA GLU A 30 45.65 6.41 7.01
C GLU A 30 46.64 6.02 8.11
N ASN A 31 47.95 6.09 7.83
CA ASN A 31 48.99 5.70 8.77
C ASN A 31 49.07 6.65 9.97
N GLN A 32 48.96 7.95 9.73
CA GLN A 32 48.94 8.98 10.77
C GLN A 32 47.74 8.78 11.70
N ILE A 33 46.56 8.52 11.15
CA ILE A 33 45.36 8.29 11.93
C ILE A 33 45.52 7.02 12.78
N LYS A 34 45.92 5.89 12.19
CA LYS A 34 46.12 4.63 12.92
C LYS A 34 47.13 4.77 14.06
N ALA A 35 48.25 5.46 13.80
CA ALA A 35 49.27 5.73 14.81
C ALA A 35 48.71 6.60 15.95
N PHE A 36 48.09 7.74 15.62
CA PHE A 36 47.53 8.66 16.62
C PHE A 36 46.44 8.02 17.47
N LEU A 37 45.49 7.29 16.86
CA LEU A 37 44.43 6.60 17.59
C LEU A 37 44.98 5.52 18.53
N SER A 38 46.11 4.90 18.19
CA SER A 38 46.73 3.85 19.02
C SER A 38 47.51 4.40 20.21
N SER A 39 48.02 5.63 20.13
CA SER A 39 48.90 6.22 21.16
C SER A 39 48.24 7.33 21.99
N TYR A 40 47.21 8.00 21.49
CA TYR A 40 46.68 9.19 22.15
C TYR A 40 45.57 8.90 23.17
N CYS A 41 44.66 7.96 22.85
CA CYS A 41 43.53 7.67 23.73
C CYS A 41 43.20 6.18 23.75
N TYR A 42 43.09 5.59 24.95
CA TYR A 42 42.73 4.17 25.10
C TYR A 42 41.37 3.87 24.46
N ASN A 43 40.41 4.81 24.58
CA ASN A 43 39.07 4.70 24.00
C ASN A 43 38.95 5.45 22.65
N ALA A 44 40.04 5.70 21.91
CA ALA A 44 40.01 6.50 20.69
C ALA A 44 38.96 6.04 19.67
N ALA A 45 38.68 4.73 19.61
CA ALA A 45 37.70 4.16 18.69
C ALA A 45 36.23 4.35 19.12
N THR A 46 35.97 4.48 20.43
CA THR A 46 34.61 4.50 21.01
C THR A 46 34.22 5.83 21.66
N ILE A 47 35.20 6.72 21.90
CA ILE A 47 34.97 8.04 22.48
C ILE A 47 34.07 8.89 21.57
N LYS A 48 33.20 9.69 22.18
CA LYS A 48 32.16 10.46 21.49
C LYS A 48 32.29 11.94 21.78
N ASP A 49 32.02 12.77 20.78
CA ASP A 49 31.90 14.22 20.94
C ASP A 49 30.54 14.63 21.53
N ALA A 50 30.31 15.95 21.65
CA ALA A 50 29.06 16.51 22.16
C ALA A 50 27.82 16.04 21.35
N PHE A 51 27.99 15.80 20.05
CA PHE A 51 26.98 15.31 19.12
C PHE A 51 26.88 13.78 19.09
N GLY A 52 27.60 13.06 19.96
CA GLY A 52 27.56 11.60 20.01
C GLY A 52 28.31 10.88 18.88
N ARG A 53 29.09 11.60 18.07
CA ARG A 53 29.86 11.05 16.96
C ARG A 53 31.18 10.47 17.47
N ASN A 54 31.57 9.32 16.94
CA ASN A 54 32.86 8.67 17.21
C ASN A 54 33.72 8.63 15.93
N ALA A 55 34.94 8.10 16.04
CA ALA A 55 35.86 7.95 14.90
C ALA A 55 35.21 7.23 13.71
N LEU A 56 34.40 6.19 13.96
CA LEU A 56 33.72 5.43 12.92
C LEU A 56 32.79 6.30 12.05
N HIS A 57 32.05 7.23 12.65
CA HIS A 57 31.17 8.15 11.91
C HIS A 57 31.95 9.06 10.96
N LEU A 58 33.07 9.61 11.43
CA LEU A 58 33.86 10.58 10.67
C LEU A 58 34.70 9.89 9.59
N VAL A 59 35.27 8.73 9.91
CA VAL A 59 35.95 7.87 8.92
C VAL A 59 35.00 7.52 7.78
N SER A 60 33.74 7.17 8.09
CA SER A 60 32.71 6.84 7.10
C SER A 60 32.28 8.06 6.28
N ALA A 61 32.21 9.24 6.90
CA ALA A 61 31.86 10.50 6.22
C ALA A 61 33.01 11.07 5.35
N CYS A 62 34.26 10.66 5.60
CA CYS A 62 35.43 11.08 4.83
C CYS A 62 35.91 10.02 3.82
N GLY A 63 35.22 8.87 3.71
CA GLY A 63 35.59 7.81 2.77
C GLY A 63 36.90 7.07 3.10
N LYS A 64 37.36 7.07 4.36
CA LYS A 64 38.68 6.53 4.75
C LYS A 64 38.61 5.01 5.01
N LYS A 65 38.34 4.22 3.97
CA LYS A 65 38.15 2.76 4.03
C LYS A 65 39.22 2.01 4.85
N GLY A 66 40.51 2.25 4.62
CA GLY A 66 41.56 1.52 5.34
C GLY A 66 41.62 1.78 6.85
N VAL A 67 41.17 2.96 7.30
CA VAL A 67 40.97 3.26 8.73
C VAL A 67 39.66 2.63 9.23
N LEU A 68 38.62 2.61 8.39
CA LEU A 68 37.34 2.00 8.72
C LEU A 68 37.50 0.52 9.04
N ASP A 69 38.14 -0.22 8.14
CA ASP A 69 38.37 -1.66 8.27
C ASP A 69 39.17 -1.95 9.55
N TRP A 70 40.20 -1.15 9.82
CA TRP A 70 40.98 -1.24 11.04
C TRP A 70 40.16 -0.97 12.32
N LEU A 71 39.23 -0.01 12.30
CA LEU A 71 38.33 0.25 13.43
C LEU A 71 37.33 -0.90 13.63
N ILE A 72 36.84 -1.52 12.55
CA ILE A 72 35.96 -2.68 12.60
C ILE A 72 36.69 -3.88 13.23
N GLU A 73 37.93 -4.14 12.81
CA GLU A 73 38.80 -5.19 13.39
C GLU A 73 39.06 -4.99 14.89
N LYS A 74 39.04 -3.74 15.38
CA LYS A 74 39.13 -3.39 16.80
C LYS A 74 37.83 -3.61 17.59
N GLY A 75 36.78 -4.12 16.95
CA GLY A 75 35.52 -4.48 17.61
C GLY A 75 34.63 -3.28 17.95
N VAL A 76 34.70 -2.20 17.17
CA VAL A 76 33.81 -1.05 17.36
C VAL A 76 32.36 -1.42 17.01
N ASP A 77 31.41 -1.02 17.85
CA ASP A 77 29.99 -1.16 17.56
C ASP A 77 29.60 -0.31 16.33
N LEU A 78 29.11 -0.98 15.29
CA LEU A 78 28.74 -0.36 14.02
C LEU A 78 27.31 0.19 14.02
N SER A 79 26.53 -0.11 15.06
CA SER A 79 25.13 0.30 15.22
C SER A 79 24.97 1.64 15.96
N VAL A 80 26.08 2.24 16.40
CA VAL A 80 26.09 3.51 17.13
C VAL A 80 25.46 4.60 16.28
N LYS A 81 24.57 5.38 16.90
CA LYS A 81 23.91 6.55 16.32
C LYS A 81 24.48 7.84 16.90
N ASP A 82 24.61 8.86 16.05
CA ASP A 82 24.83 10.22 16.52
C ASP A 82 23.57 10.82 17.18
N LYS A 83 23.77 11.87 17.98
CA LYS A 83 22.70 12.54 18.72
C LYS A 83 21.96 13.58 17.89
N GLU A 84 22.49 14.02 16.75
CA GLU A 84 21.89 15.10 15.96
C GLU A 84 20.78 14.53 15.08
N SER A 85 21.15 13.61 14.20
CA SER A 85 20.32 12.98 13.18
C SER A 85 19.90 11.56 13.56
N GLY A 86 20.64 10.89 14.46
CA GLY A 86 20.45 9.46 14.68
C GLY A 86 21.13 8.58 13.63
N TRP A 87 22.02 9.15 12.82
CA TRP A 87 22.73 8.44 11.77
C TRP A 87 23.81 7.52 12.32
N THR A 88 23.96 6.36 11.67
CA THR A 88 25.09 5.45 11.86
C THR A 88 26.22 5.74 10.87
N ALA A 89 27.33 5.04 11.03
CA ALA A 89 28.42 5.00 10.05
C ALA A 89 27.93 4.73 8.61
N LEU A 90 26.97 3.80 8.46
CA LEU A 90 26.40 3.44 7.17
C LEU A 90 25.54 4.56 6.55
N HIS A 91 24.75 5.29 7.35
CA HIS A 91 23.98 6.43 6.84
C HIS A 91 24.91 7.50 6.28
N ARG A 92 26.01 7.78 6.98
CA ARG A 92 27.01 8.77 6.54
C ARG A 92 27.77 8.33 5.29
N SER A 93 28.25 7.09 5.23
CA SER A 93 28.96 6.61 4.04
C SER A 93 28.07 6.63 2.80
N ILE A 94 26.78 6.32 2.95
CA ILE A 94 25.79 6.44 1.88
C ILE A 94 25.57 7.90 1.49
N PHE A 95 25.26 8.78 2.45
CA PHE A 95 24.92 10.18 2.20
C PHE A 95 26.05 10.94 1.48
N TYR A 96 27.31 10.63 1.80
CA TYR A 96 28.48 11.22 1.15
C TYR A 96 28.98 10.44 -0.08
N GLY A 97 28.30 9.36 -0.49
CA GLY A 97 28.63 8.61 -1.71
C GLY A 97 29.88 7.73 -1.62
N HIS A 98 30.32 7.35 -0.42
CA HIS A 98 31.52 6.54 -0.20
C HIS A 98 31.22 5.03 -0.30
N ILE A 99 31.04 4.54 -1.52
CA ILE A 99 30.66 3.14 -1.84
C ILE A 99 31.62 2.12 -1.21
N ASP A 100 32.92 2.39 -1.19
CA ASP A 100 33.92 1.52 -0.56
C ASP A 100 33.68 1.30 0.94
N CYS A 101 33.32 2.37 1.66
CA CYS A 101 32.98 2.30 3.07
C CYS A 101 31.63 1.59 3.28
N VAL A 102 30.65 1.84 2.41
CA VAL A 102 29.36 1.13 2.40
C VAL A 102 29.59 -0.38 2.26
N TRP A 103 30.35 -0.80 1.25
CA TRP A 103 30.64 -2.20 0.99
C TRP A 103 31.35 -2.87 2.17
N SER A 104 32.34 -2.20 2.78
CA SER A 104 33.02 -2.75 3.96
C SER A 104 32.09 -2.92 5.16
N LEU A 105 31.25 -1.92 5.45
CA LEU A 105 30.26 -2.01 6.55
C LEU A 105 29.27 -3.14 6.32
N LEU A 106 28.79 -3.33 5.09
CA LEU A 106 27.87 -4.42 4.74
C LEU A 106 28.54 -5.79 4.86
N LYS A 107 29.80 -5.91 4.42
CA LYS A 107 30.61 -7.14 4.56
C LYS A 107 30.73 -7.57 6.03
N HIS A 108 30.76 -6.61 6.96
CA HIS A 108 30.85 -6.85 8.39
C HIS A 108 29.49 -6.90 9.10
N GLY A 109 28.39 -7.06 8.35
CA GLY A 109 27.07 -7.38 8.91
C GLY A 109 26.31 -6.18 9.51
N VAL A 110 26.61 -4.94 9.10
CA VAL A 110 25.80 -3.78 9.51
C VAL A 110 24.35 -3.96 9.06
N SER A 111 23.43 -3.74 9.99
CA SER A 111 21.99 -3.76 9.68
C SER A 111 21.61 -2.59 8.78
N LEU A 112 21.02 -2.92 7.63
CA LEU A 112 20.39 -1.97 6.70
C LEU A 112 19.10 -1.36 7.26
N TYR A 113 18.55 -1.89 8.36
CA TYR A 113 17.22 -1.56 8.85
C TYR A 113 17.21 -0.56 10.01
N ILE A 114 18.39 -0.10 10.44
CA ILE A 114 18.50 0.91 11.49
C ILE A 114 17.93 2.23 10.96
N GLN A 115 16.95 2.79 11.66
CA GLN A 115 16.32 4.06 11.29
C GLN A 115 16.95 5.26 12.01
N ASP A 116 17.07 6.39 11.32
CA ASP A 116 17.41 7.68 11.90
C ASP A 116 16.24 8.29 12.71
N LYS A 117 16.38 9.54 13.18
CA LYS A 117 15.32 10.22 13.94
C LYS A 117 14.09 10.55 13.10
N GLU A 118 14.27 10.66 11.80
CA GLU A 118 13.23 10.90 10.80
C GLU A 118 12.55 9.58 10.36
N GLY A 119 12.99 8.44 10.90
CA GLY A 119 12.45 7.11 10.61
C GLY A 119 12.94 6.51 9.29
N LEU A 120 14.04 7.02 8.72
CA LEU A 120 14.63 6.58 7.47
C LEU A 120 15.78 5.62 7.75
N SER A 121 15.82 4.51 7.02
CA SER A 121 17.01 3.66 6.98
C SER A 121 18.09 4.27 6.08
N ALA A 122 19.30 3.73 6.16
CA ALA A 122 20.39 4.13 5.30
C ALA A 122 20.05 3.92 3.81
N LEU A 123 19.29 2.87 3.47
CA LEU A 123 18.79 2.64 2.11
C LEU A 123 17.71 3.67 1.70
N ASP A 124 16.85 4.08 2.64
CA ASP A 124 15.86 5.13 2.36
C ASP A 124 16.50 6.48 2.04
N LEU A 125 17.64 6.79 2.66
CA LEU A 125 18.41 8.00 2.34
C LEU A 125 18.94 7.97 0.90
N VAL A 126 19.43 6.82 0.41
CA VAL A 126 19.82 6.65 -1.01
C VAL A 126 18.67 7.04 -1.92
N MET A 127 17.47 6.57 -1.60
CA MET A 127 16.29 6.78 -2.45
C MET A 127 15.74 8.21 -2.37
N LYS A 128 16.15 8.99 -1.36
CA LYS A 128 15.77 10.40 -1.20
C LYS A 128 16.69 11.37 -1.91
N ASP A 129 17.95 11.01 -2.15
CA ASP A 129 18.89 11.80 -2.95
C ASP A 129 18.57 11.68 -4.45
N ARG A 130 17.29 11.93 -4.77
CA ARG A 130 16.76 11.98 -6.12
C ARG A 130 16.77 13.44 -6.58
N PRO A 131 17.11 13.72 -7.85
CA PRO A 131 16.90 15.04 -8.41
C PRO A 131 15.44 15.46 -8.26
N THR A 132 15.19 16.72 -7.92
CA THR A 132 13.84 17.30 -7.67
C THR A 132 12.87 17.16 -8.85
N HIS A 133 13.36 16.81 -10.05
CA HIS A 133 12.56 16.62 -11.25
C HIS A 133 12.10 15.17 -11.50
N VAL A 134 12.52 14.19 -10.70
CA VAL A 134 12.09 12.78 -10.86
C VAL A 134 10.75 12.57 -10.17
N VAL A 135 9.67 12.53 -10.95
CA VAL A 135 8.29 12.28 -10.50
C VAL A 135 7.83 10.94 -11.07
N PHE A 136 7.43 10.00 -10.21
CA PHE A 136 6.86 8.73 -10.62
C PHE A 136 5.39 8.90 -10.99
N LYS A 137 5.01 8.42 -12.18
CA LYS A 137 3.66 8.54 -12.71
C LYS A 137 3.04 7.15 -12.91
N PRO A 138 1.72 6.99 -12.72
CA PRO A 138 1.03 5.73 -13.04
C PRO A 138 1.15 5.28 -14.51
N THR A 139 1.55 6.20 -15.41
CA THR A 139 1.80 5.94 -16.83
C THR A 139 3.23 5.50 -17.14
N ASP A 140 4.15 5.59 -16.18
CA ASP A 140 5.52 5.13 -16.37
C ASP A 140 5.52 3.59 -16.49
N PRO A 141 6.45 2.99 -17.25
CA PRO A 141 6.68 1.55 -17.21
C PRO A 141 6.85 1.05 -15.78
N THR A 142 6.19 -0.06 -15.43
CA THR A 142 6.07 -0.53 -14.05
C THR A 142 6.42 -2.01 -13.90
N ASP A 143 7.16 -2.29 -12.84
CA ASP A 143 7.39 -3.62 -12.30
C ASP A 143 6.32 -3.96 -11.24
N VAL A 144 5.87 -5.22 -11.23
CA VAL A 144 4.89 -5.71 -10.27
C VAL A 144 5.59 -6.45 -9.15
N TYR A 145 5.32 -6.06 -7.92
CA TYR A 145 5.74 -6.79 -6.74
C TYR A 145 4.53 -7.32 -5.98
N THR A 146 4.53 -8.58 -5.59
CA THR A 146 3.46 -9.20 -4.81
C THR A 146 4.02 -9.91 -3.59
N TRP A 147 3.27 -9.89 -2.49
CA TRP A 147 3.64 -10.58 -1.25
C TRP A 147 2.42 -10.90 -0.40
N GLY A 148 2.58 -11.78 0.59
CA GLY A 148 1.51 -12.23 1.47
C GLY A 148 1.44 -13.75 1.64
N ASP A 149 0.26 -14.20 2.04
CA ASP A 149 -0.13 -15.61 2.13
C ASP A 149 -0.45 -16.21 0.73
N ASN A 150 0.43 -17.10 0.28
CA ASN A 150 0.30 -17.71 -1.03
C ASN A 150 -0.33 -19.11 -1.02
N THR A 151 -1.10 -19.44 0.03
CA THR A 151 -1.86 -20.71 0.12
C THR A 151 -2.79 -20.96 -1.07
N ASN A 152 -3.30 -19.90 -1.71
CA ASN A 152 -4.21 -19.95 -2.87
C ASN A 152 -3.52 -19.62 -4.21
N PHE A 153 -2.18 -19.61 -4.27
CA PHE A 153 -1.40 -19.37 -5.49
C PHE A 153 -1.68 -18.03 -6.18
N THR A 154 -2.06 -17.01 -5.42
CA THR A 154 -2.51 -15.70 -5.93
C THR A 154 -1.36 -14.72 -6.17
N LEU A 155 -0.13 -15.03 -5.74
CA LEU A 155 1.00 -14.10 -5.87
C LEU A 155 1.67 -14.12 -7.25
N GLY A 156 1.54 -15.21 -8.01
CA GLY A 156 2.07 -15.30 -9.39
C GLY A 156 3.55 -15.69 -9.50
N HIS A 157 4.15 -16.20 -8.43
CA HIS A 157 5.58 -16.56 -8.36
C HIS A 157 5.91 -18.01 -8.77
N GLY A 158 4.94 -18.76 -9.34
CA GLY A 158 5.16 -20.15 -9.76
C GLY A 158 5.37 -21.15 -8.61
N SER A 159 5.11 -20.74 -7.37
CA SER A 159 5.23 -21.59 -6.18
C SER A 159 4.10 -21.31 -5.19
N GLN A 160 3.95 -22.17 -4.17
CA GLN A 160 3.02 -21.97 -3.05
C GLN A 160 3.63 -21.15 -1.91
N ASN A 161 4.91 -20.77 -2.02
CA ASN A 161 5.62 -20.15 -0.91
C ASN A 161 5.08 -18.75 -0.64
N SER A 162 4.68 -18.52 0.62
CA SER A 162 4.31 -17.20 1.11
C SER A 162 5.52 -16.28 1.17
N LYS A 163 5.29 -15.00 0.90
CA LYS A 163 6.33 -13.97 0.87
C LYS A 163 6.04 -12.90 1.91
N HIS A 164 7.02 -12.54 2.72
CA HIS A 164 6.82 -11.57 3.82
C HIS A 164 7.23 -10.14 3.46
N HIS A 165 7.87 -9.96 2.32
CA HIS A 165 8.26 -8.67 1.75
C HIS A 165 7.88 -8.63 0.26
N PRO A 166 7.71 -7.45 -0.34
CA PRO A 166 7.48 -7.31 -1.77
C PRO A 166 8.51 -8.11 -2.58
N GLU A 167 8.05 -8.92 -3.53
CA GLU A 167 8.89 -9.72 -4.43
C GLU A 167 8.44 -9.55 -5.87
N LEU A 168 9.41 -9.40 -6.77
CA LEU A 168 9.16 -9.14 -8.19
C LEU A 168 8.46 -10.34 -8.84
N VAL A 169 7.34 -10.11 -9.51
CA VAL A 169 6.70 -11.09 -10.40
C VAL A 169 7.49 -11.09 -11.71
N ASP A 170 8.53 -11.93 -11.76
CA ASP A 170 9.58 -11.90 -12.76
C ASP A 170 9.11 -12.14 -14.21
N LEU A 171 7.97 -12.81 -14.40
CA LEU A 171 7.37 -13.06 -15.72
C LEU A 171 7.23 -11.77 -16.51
N PHE A 172 6.66 -10.73 -15.89
CA PHE A 172 6.32 -9.48 -16.56
C PHE A 172 7.58 -8.70 -16.98
N SER A 173 8.57 -8.64 -16.08
CA SER A 173 9.86 -8.00 -16.36
C SER A 173 10.62 -8.74 -17.47
N ARG A 174 10.68 -10.08 -17.42
CA ARG A 174 11.32 -10.91 -18.47
C ARG A 174 10.65 -10.82 -19.84
N SER A 175 9.33 -10.62 -19.87
CA SER A 175 8.55 -10.51 -21.12
C SER A 175 8.41 -9.07 -21.62
N GLY A 176 8.94 -8.07 -20.92
CA GLY A 176 8.79 -6.66 -21.28
C GLY A 176 7.33 -6.17 -21.22
N VAL A 177 6.53 -6.74 -20.31
CA VAL A 177 5.12 -6.41 -20.11
C VAL A 177 4.99 -5.52 -18.87
N TYR A 178 4.52 -4.28 -19.05
CA TYR A 178 4.30 -3.34 -17.95
C TYR A 178 2.85 -3.36 -17.50
N ILE A 179 2.62 -3.40 -16.18
CA ILE A 179 1.28 -3.58 -15.58
C ILE A 179 0.75 -2.27 -15.00
N LYS A 180 -0.44 -1.84 -15.43
CA LYS A 180 -1.10 -0.61 -14.94
C LYS A 180 -2.08 -0.84 -13.79
N GLN A 181 -2.62 -2.06 -13.63
CA GLN A 181 -3.58 -2.37 -12.58
C GLN A 181 -3.43 -3.82 -12.11
N VAL A 182 -3.54 -4.04 -10.79
CA VAL A 182 -3.56 -5.36 -10.16
C VAL A 182 -4.76 -5.47 -9.24
N VAL A 183 -5.55 -6.54 -9.38
CA VAL A 183 -6.65 -6.88 -8.49
C VAL A 183 -6.34 -8.21 -7.82
N LEU A 184 -6.24 -8.20 -6.50
CA LEU A 184 -6.02 -9.40 -5.69
C LEU A 184 -7.35 -9.82 -5.07
N CYS A 185 -7.70 -11.10 -5.23
CA CYS A 185 -8.86 -11.71 -4.61
C CYS A 185 -8.43 -12.89 -3.73
N LYS A 186 -9.38 -13.49 -3.00
CA LYS A 186 -9.10 -14.64 -2.15
C LYS A 186 -8.46 -15.82 -2.91
N PHE A 187 -8.92 -16.07 -4.13
CA PHE A 187 -8.59 -17.28 -4.87
C PHE A 187 -7.86 -17.04 -6.19
N HIS A 188 -7.84 -15.81 -6.69
CA HIS A 188 -7.14 -15.49 -7.93
C HIS A 188 -6.69 -14.03 -7.93
N SER A 189 -5.82 -13.72 -8.89
CA SER A 189 -5.32 -12.36 -9.14
C SER A 189 -5.46 -12.04 -10.61
N VAL A 190 -5.71 -10.77 -10.90
CA VAL A 190 -5.87 -10.23 -12.25
C VAL A 190 -4.87 -9.09 -12.44
N PHE A 191 -4.11 -9.15 -13.53
CA PHE A 191 -3.10 -8.17 -13.90
C PHE A 191 -3.47 -7.58 -15.26
N LEU A 192 -3.57 -6.26 -15.35
CA LEU A 192 -3.88 -5.55 -16.58
C LEU A 192 -2.64 -4.78 -17.05
N SER A 193 -2.17 -5.09 -18.25
CA SER A 193 -1.02 -4.43 -18.84
C SER A 193 -1.34 -3.03 -19.36
N GLN A 194 -0.31 -2.20 -19.52
CA GLN A 194 -0.42 -0.89 -20.17
C GLN A 194 -0.90 -1.00 -21.61
N LYS A 195 -0.62 -2.12 -22.28
CA LYS A 195 -1.08 -2.45 -23.64
C LYS A 195 -2.50 -3.07 -23.67
N GLY A 196 -3.20 -3.08 -22.54
CA GLY A 196 -4.58 -3.59 -22.45
C GLY A 196 -4.71 -5.11 -22.46
N GLN A 197 -3.64 -5.85 -22.18
CA GLN A 197 -3.66 -7.31 -22.08
C GLN A 197 -3.99 -7.74 -20.64
N VAL A 198 -4.84 -8.76 -20.48
CA VAL A 198 -5.25 -9.27 -19.17
C VAL A 198 -4.57 -10.61 -18.88
N TYR A 199 -3.96 -10.71 -17.71
CA TYR A 199 -3.34 -11.93 -17.21
C TYR A 199 -3.98 -12.35 -15.89
N THR A 200 -4.09 -13.66 -15.66
CA THR A 200 -4.67 -14.20 -14.43
C THR A 200 -3.85 -15.34 -13.86
N CYS A 201 -3.84 -15.47 -12.53
CA CYS A 201 -3.28 -16.63 -11.81
C CYS A 201 -4.07 -16.93 -10.54
N GLY A 202 -3.82 -18.09 -9.93
CA GLY A 202 -4.52 -18.62 -8.77
C GLY A 202 -5.37 -19.84 -9.12
N HIS A 203 -6.41 -20.08 -8.34
CA HIS A 203 -7.32 -21.20 -8.50
C HIS A 203 -8.29 -21.01 -9.66
N GLY A 204 -8.35 -22.01 -10.55
CA GLY A 204 -9.27 -22.06 -11.70
C GLY A 204 -10.72 -22.50 -11.48
N PRO A 205 -11.11 -23.26 -10.43
CA PRO A 205 -12.47 -23.77 -10.28
C PRO A 205 -13.57 -22.74 -10.51
N GLY A 206 -14.58 -23.11 -11.29
CA GLY A 206 -15.66 -22.23 -11.73
C GLY A 206 -15.29 -21.23 -12.83
N GLY A 207 -14.10 -21.33 -13.44
CA GLY A 207 -13.73 -20.57 -14.64
C GLY A 207 -13.22 -19.15 -14.39
N ARG A 208 -12.92 -18.78 -13.14
CA ARG A 208 -12.59 -17.39 -12.74
C ARG A 208 -11.32 -16.81 -13.38
N LEU A 209 -10.49 -17.66 -13.99
CA LEU A 209 -9.28 -17.29 -14.72
C LEU A 209 -9.53 -17.05 -16.22
N GLY A 210 -10.64 -17.53 -16.79
CA GLY A 210 -10.96 -17.21 -18.20
C GLY A 210 -10.13 -17.96 -19.25
N HIS A 211 -9.39 -19.01 -18.89
CA HIS A 211 -8.51 -19.74 -19.81
C HIS A 211 -9.20 -20.84 -20.62
N GLY A 212 -10.52 -21.02 -20.47
CA GLY A 212 -11.29 -22.10 -21.10
C GLY A 212 -11.35 -23.39 -20.28
N ASP A 213 -10.66 -23.43 -19.14
CA ASP A 213 -10.60 -24.55 -18.22
C ASP A 213 -10.76 -24.08 -16.76
N GLU A 214 -10.64 -25.02 -15.82
CA GLU A 214 -10.70 -24.78 -14.37
C GLU A 214 -9.36 -25.05 -13.66
N GLN A 215 -8.26 -25.11 -14.41
CA GLN A 215 -6.95 -25.44 -13.87
C GLN A 215 -6.39 -24.31 -12.99
N THR A 216 -5.67 -24.69 -11.93
CA THR A 216 -4.92 -23.73 -11.12
C THR A 216 -3.71 -23.26 -11.90
N CYS A 217 -3.49 -21.94 -11.95
CA CYS A 217 -2.40 -21.33 -12.67
C CYS A 217 -1.45 -20.63 -11.69
N LEU A 218 -0.22 -21.11 -11.55
CA LEU A 218 0.73 -20.62 -10.53
C LEU A 218 1.48 -19.34 -10.93
N ILE A 219 1.49 -19.06 -12.23
CA ILE A 219 2.18 -17.93 -12.88
C ILE A 219 1.12 -17.20 -13.71
N PRO A 220 1.12 -15.86 -13.79
CA PRO A 220 0.15 -15.14 -14.61
C PRO A 220 0.14 -15.63 -16.06
N ARG A 221 -1.01 -16.07 -16.55
CA ARG A 221 -1.22 -16.51 -17.92
C ARG A 221 -2.10 -15.51 -18.66
N LEU A 222 -1.79 -15.24 -19.92
CA LEU A 222 -2.60 -14.37 -20.78
C LEU A 222 -4.00 -14.98 -20.96
N VAL A 223 -5.04 -14.15 -20.82
CA VAL A 223 -6.41 -14.54 -21.12
C VAL A 223 -6.66 -14.39 -22.62
N GLU A 224 -6.39 -15.44 -23.38
CA GLU A 224 -6.40 -15.42 -24.86
C GLU A 224 -7.74 -14.94 -25.46
N GLY A 225 -8.86 -15.22 -24.79
CA GLY A 225 -10.18 -14.73 -25.19
C GLY A 225 -10.34 -13.20 -25.17
N LEU A 226 -9.34 -12.46 -24.68
CA LEU A 226 -9.29 -10.99 -24.67
C LEU A 226 -8.15 -10.42 -25.54
N SER A 227 -7.35 -11.26 -26.22
CA SER A 227 -6.14 -10.83 -26.96
C SER A 227 -6.41 -9.79 -28.07
N GLY A 228 -7.63 -9.76 -28.64
CA GLY A 228 -8.06 -8.78 -29.63
C GLY A 228 -8.75 -7.53 -29.08
N HIS A 229 -8.84 -7.39 -27.75
CA HIS A 229 -9.57 -6.32 -27.09
C HIS A 229 -8.64 -5.43 -26.26
N ASN A 230 -8.68 -4.12 -26.49
CA ASN A 230 -7.89 -3.19 -25.69
C ASN A 230 -8.56 -2.94 -24.34
N CYS A 231 -8.09 -3.60 -23.29
CA CYS A 231 -8.70 -3.53 -21.97
C CYS A 231 -8.28 -2.27 -21.20
N SER A 232 -9.27 -1.54 -20.68
CA SER A 232 -9.09 -0.27 -19.98
C SER A 232 -9.09 -0.44 -18.45
N GLN A 233 -9.93 -1.34 -17.93
CA GLN A 233 -10.08 -1.59 -16.49
C GLN A 233 -10.42 -3.05 -16.21
N VAL A 234 -9.95 -3.57 -15.07
CA VAL A 234 -10.38 -4.86 -14.51
C VAL A 234 -11.01 -4.69 -13.13
N ALA A 235 -11.99 -5.53 -12.82
CA ALA A 235 -12.54 -5.73 -11.49
C ALA A 235 -12.73 -7.22 -11.25
N ALA A 236 -12.57 -7.68 -10.01
CA ALA A 236 -12.77 -9.08 -9.68
C ALA A 236 -13.22 -9.19 -8.23
N ALA A 237 -13.93 -10.27 -7.95
CA ALA A 237 -14.28 -10.65 -6.59
C ALA A 237 -13.96 -12.13 -6.39
N LYS A 238 -14.47 -12.73 -5.31
CA LYS A 238 -14.11 -14.09 -4.91
C LYS A 238 -14.15 -15.11 -6.06
N ASP A 239 -15.23 -15.11 -6.85
CA ASP A 239 -15.56 -16.19 -7.78
C ASP A 239 -15.71 -15.78 -9.26
N HIS A 240 -15.55 -14.49 -9.60
CA HIS A 240 -15.69 -13.99 -10.97
C HIS A 240 -14.79 -12.78 -11.26
N THR A 241 -14.58 -12.55 -12.55
CA THR A 241 -13.76 -11.47 -13.12
C THR A 241 -14.59 -10.69 -14.13
N VAL A 242 -14.42 -9.37 -14.12
CA VAL A 242 -15.08 -8.39 -14.97
C VAL A 242 -14.01 -7.54 -15.65
N VAL A 243 -14.09 -7.40 -16.96
CA VAL A 243 -13.14 -6.66 -17.78
C VAL A 243 -13.88 -5.63 -18.60
N LEU A 244 -13.41 -4.40 -18.57
CA LEU A 244 -13.89 -3.30 -19.39
C LEU A 244 -12.86 -3.00 -20.47
N THR A 245 -13.33 -2.82 -21.70
CA THR A 245 -12.52 -2.41 -22.85
C THR A 245 -12.63 -0.90 -23.09
N GLU A 246 -11.73 -0.34 -23.89
CA GLU A 246 -11.73 1.11 -24.20
C GLU A 246 -12.96 1.56 -25.00
N ASP A 247 -13.55 0.69 -25.82
CA ASP A 247 -14.81 0.92 -26.54
C ASP A 247 -16.06 0.75 -25.65
N GLY A 248 -15.89 0.48 -24.36
CA GLY A 248 -16.97 0.40 -23.38
C GLY A 248 -17.71 -0.94 -23.36
N CYS A 249 -17.15 -1.98 -23.97
CA CYS A 249 -17.67 -3.34 -23.88
C CYS A 249 -17.24 -3.99 -22.55
N VAL A 250 -18.12 -4.81 -21.99
CA VAL A 250 -17.89 -5.49 -20.72
C VAL A 250 -17.85 -6.99 -20.96
N TYR A 251 -16.76 -7.63 -20.54
CA TYR A 251 -16.57 -9.08 -20.58
C TYR A 251 -16.56 -9.63 -19.16
N THR A 252 -17.22 -10.77 -18.95
CA THR A 252 -17.28 -11.42 -17.64
C THR A 252 -17.00 -12.91 -17.77
N PHE A 253 -16.38 -13.48 -16.74
CA PHE A 253 -16.09 -14.91 -16.64
C PHE A 253 -15.95 -15.33 -15.18
N GLY A 254 -16.08 -16.63 -14.91
CA GLY A 254 -16.15 -17.20 -13.57
C GLY A 254 -17.49 -17.81 -13.23
N LEU A 255 -17.72 -17.99 -11.93
CA LEU A 255 -18.93 -18.62 -11.39
C LEU A 255 -20.09 -17.62 -11.38
N ASN A 256 -21.29 -18.09 -11.70
CA ASN A 256 -22.48 -17.25 -11.86
C ASN A 256 -23.66 -17.67 -10.97
N ILE A 257 -23.39 -18.32 -9.83
CA ILE A 257 -24.44 -18.82 -8.90
C ILE A 257 -25.38 -17.72 -8.39
N PHE A 258 -24.95 -16.46 -8.41
CA PHE A 258 -25.74 -15.31 -7.99
C PHE A 258 -26.17 -14.44 -9.17
N HIS A 259 -25.97 -14.89 -10.41
CA HIS A 259 -26.19 -14.13 -11.64
C HIS A 259 -25.34 -12.86 -11.79
N GLN A 260 -24.17 -12.82 -11.14
CA GLN A 260 -23.27 -11.67 -11.13
C GLN A 260 -22.55 -11.41 -12.48
N LEU A 261 -22.58 -12.35 -13.43
CA LEU A 261 -21.96 -12.15 -14.75
C LEU A 261 -22.82 -11.29 -15.70
N GLY A 262 -24.14 -11.22 -15.49
CA GLY A 262 -25.06 -10.46 -16.35
C GLY A 262 -25.15 -10.96 -17.80
N ILE A 263 -24.82 -12.23 -18.05
CA ILE A 263 -24.93 -12.89 -19.36
C ILE A 263 -26.35 -13.47 -19.51
N ILE A 264 -26.91 -13.39 -20.72
CA ILE A 264 -28.27 -13.86 -21.02
C ILE A 264 -28.26 -14.81 -22.23
N PRO A 265 -28.92 -15.97 -22.18
CA PRO A 265 -29.50 -16.59 -20.97
C PRO A 265 -28.42 -16.86 -19.90
N PRO A 266 -28.76 -16.83 -18.60
CA PRO A 266 -27.77 -16.93 -17.53
C PRO A 266 -27.13 -18.32 -17.46
N PRO A 267 -25.81 -18.46 -17.73
CA PRO A 267 -25.11 -19.72 -17.55
C PRO A 267 -24.78 -19.94 -16.06
N SER A 268 -24.46 -21.17 -15.64
CA SER A 268 -23.98 -21.47 -14.28
C SER A 268 -22.54 -20.98 -14.03
N SER A 269 -21.71 -21.04 -15.06
CA SER A 269 -20.34 -20.50 -15.08
C SER A 269 -19.91 -20.15 -16.51
N CYS A 270 -18.84 -19.38 -16.62
CA CYS A 270 -18.18 -19.07 -17.89
C CYS A 270 -16.67 -19.24 -17.75
N ASN A 271 -16.09 -20.24 -18.41
CA ASN A 271 -14.65 -20.51 -18.34
C ASN A 271 -13.84 -19.68 -19.34
N VAL A 272 -14.51 -18.99 -20.26
CA VAL A 272 -13.93 -18.01 -21.18
C VAL A 272 -14.65 -16.67 -21.00
N PRO A 273 -13.97 -15.53 -21.26
CA PRO A 273 -14.60 -14.22 -21.29
C PRO A 273 -15.80 -14.19 -22.24
N ARG A 274 -16.97 -13.80 -21.72
CA ARG A 274 -18.17 -13.55 -22.53
C ARG A 274 -18.58 -12.10 -22.43
N GLN A 275 -18.89 -11.52 -23.58
CA GLN A 275 -19.38 -10.15 -23.65
C GLN A 275 -20.82 -10.06 -23.13
N MET A 276 -21.08 -9.06 -22.29
CA MET A 276 -22.41 -8.68 -21.88
C MET A 276 -23.18 -8.02 -23.03
N GLN A 277 -24.43 -8.41 -23.26
CA GLN A 277 -25.18 -7.94 -24.42
C GLN A 277 -25.53 -6.44 -24.30
N ALA A 278 -25.14 -5.66 -25.31
CA ALA A 278 -25.30 -4.20 -25.36
C ALA A 278 -26.77 -3.73 -25.24
N LYS A 279 -27.75 -4.54 -25.65
CA LYS A 279 -29.18 -4.19 -25.55
C LYS A 279 -29.63 -3.90 -24.11
N TYR A 280 -29.05 -4.57 -23.12
CA TYR A 280 -29.35 -4.33 -21.70
C TYR A 280 -28.67 -3.09 -21.12
N LEU A 281 -27.68 -2.57 -21.84
CA LEU A 281 -27.00 -1.31 -21.51
C LEU A 281 -27.65 -0.11 -22.21
N LYS A 282 -28.76 -0.33 -22.94
CA LYS A 282 -29.52 0.70 -23.68
C LYS A 282 -28.62 1.53 -24.62
N GLY A 283 -27.63 0.90 -25.23
CA GLY A 283 -26.68 1.56 -26.15
C GLY A 283 -25.71 2.54 -25.49
N ARG A 284 -25.58 2.53 -24.16
CA ARG A 284 -24.67 3.43 -23.44
C ARG A 284 -23.28 2.82 -23.28
N THR A 285 -22.26 3.65 -23.46
CA THR A 285 -20.86 3.29 -23.24
C THR A 285 -20.55 3.23 -21.75
N ILE A 286 -20.11 2.07 -21.27
CA ILE A 286 -19.66 1.90 -19.88
C ILE A 286 -18.30 2.57 -19.72
N ILE A 287 -18.14 3.34 -18.64
CA ILE A 287 -16.90 4.06 -18.32
C ILE A 287 -16.17 3.47 -17.11
N GLY A 288 -16.81 2.51 -16.41
CA GLY A 288 -16.15 1.81 -15.32
C GLY A 288 -16.92 0.61 -14.79
N VAL A 289 -16.17 -0.27 -14.12
CA VAL A 289 -16.65 -1.53 -13.55
C VAL A 289 -16.15 -1.73 -12.11
N ALA A 290 -16.96 -2.38 -11.29
CA ALA A 290 -16.63 -2.82 -9.93
C ALA A 290 -17.32 -4.15 -9.62
N ALA A 291 -16.76 -4.93 -8.70
CA ALA A 291 -17.26 -6.25 -8.35
C ALA A 291 -17.24 -6.45 -6.83
N GLY A 292 -18.36 -6.95 -6.30
CA GLY A 292 -18.46 -7.53 -4.97
C GLY A 292 -18.62 -9.05 -5.07
N ARG A 293 -18.44 -9.81 -4.00
CA ARG A 293 -18.55 -11.29 -4.06
C ARG A 293 -19.84 -11.79 -4.73
N PHE A 294 -20.94 -11.08 -4.52
CA PHE A 294 -22.29 -11.49 -4.91
C PHE A 294 -22.87 -10.71 -6.10
N HIS A 295 -22.15 -9.70 -6.61
CA HIS A 295 -22.73 -8.74 -7.55
C HIS A 295 -21.68 -8.02 -8.39
N THR A 296 -22.12 -7.49 -9.53
CA THR A 296 -21.35 -6.64 -10.43
C THR A 296 -22.00 -5.28 -10.57
N VAL A 297 -21.17 -4.24 -10.64
CA VAL A 297 -21.59 -2.86 -10.83
C VAL A 297 -20.91 -2.29 -12.07
N LEU A 298 -21.72 -1.70 -12.95
CA LEU A 298 -21.26 -0.99 -14.13
C LEU A 298 -21.77 0.44 -14.05
N TRP A 299 -21.04 1.41 -14.59
CA TRP A 299 -21.57 2.77 -14.67
C TRP A 299 -21.17 3.49 -15.94
N THR A 300 -22.02 4.45 -16.25
CA THR A 300 -21.85 5.48 -17.28
C THR A 300 -21.73 6.81 -16.56
N ARG A 301 -21.65 7.93 -17.29
CA ARG A 301 -21.76 9.26 -16.66
C ARG A 301 -23.16 9.53 -16.08
N GLU A 302 -24.21 8.82 -16.52
CA GLU A 302 -25.61 9.18 -16.24
C GLU A 302 -26.38 8.13 -15.42
N ALA A 303 -25.81 6.94 -15.26
CA ALA A 303 -26.48 5.81 -14.64
C ALA A 303 -25.49 4.80 -14.06
N VAL A 304 -25.87 4.24 -12.92
CA VAL A 304 -25.29 3.02 -12.33
C VAL A 304 -26.19 1.84 -12.67
N TYR A 305 -25.57 0.73 -13.05
CA TYR A 305 -26.22 -0.55 -13.26
C TYR A 305 -25.68 -1.58 -12.29
N THR A 306 -26.56 -2.34 -11.67
CA THR A 306 -26.20 -3.40 -10.70
C THR A 306 -26.91 -4.70 -11.04
N MET A 307 -26.23 -5.81 -10.82
CA MET A 307 -26.74 -7.17 -11.08
C MET A 307 -26.13 -8.16 -10.10
N GLY A 308 -26.80 -9.28 -9.85
CA GLY A 308 -26.39 -10.28 -8.86
C GLY A 308 -27.47 -10.59 -7.83
N LEU A 309 -27.05 -11.12 -6.68
CA LEU A 309 -27.93 -11.33 -5.51
C LEU A 309 -28.27 -10.00 -4.84
N ASN A 310 -29.55 -9.69 -4.65
CA ASN A 310 -30.02 -8.50 -3.96
C ASN A 310 -30.15 -8.74 -2.46
N GLY A 311 -29.08 -8.51 -1.70
CA GLY A 311 -29.08 -8.49 -0.24
C GLY A 311 -29.14 -7.08 0.36
N GLY A 312 -29.53 -6.07 -0.43
CA GLY A 312 -29.62 -4.66 -0.01
C GLY A 312 -28.52 -3.74 -0.58
N GLN A 313 -27.53 -4.28 -1.28
CA GLN A 313 -26.38 -3.55 -1.82
C GLN A 313 -26.53 -3.08 -3.27
N LEU A 314 -27.58 -3.55 -3.98
CA LEU A 314 -27.78 -3.24 -5.40
C LEU A 314 -28.48 -1.90 -5.65
N GLY A 315 -29.11 -1.30 -4.63
CA GLY A 315 -29.91 -0.07 -4.79
C GLY A 315 -31.35 -0.30 -5.26
N TYR A 316 -31.86 -1.52 -5.13
CA TYR A 316 -33.27 -1.87 -5.36
C TYR A 316 -33.93 -2.24 -4.04
N LEU A 317 -35.22 -1.97 -3.92
CA LEU A 317 -36.05 -2.54 -2.86
C LEU A 317 -36.16 -4.07 -3.07
N PRO A 318 -36.49 -4.83 -2.02
CA PRO A 318 -36.84 -6.24 -2.15
C PRO A 318 -37.98 -6.41 -3.17
N ASP A 319 -37.90 -7.43 -4.02
CA ASP A 319 -38.97 -7.71 -4.97
C ASP A 319 -40.20 -8.27 -4.24
N PRO A 320 -41.41 -7.74 -4.47
CA PRO A 320 -42.62 -8.22 -3.80
C PRO A 320 -42.99 -9.66 -4.17
N ASN A 321 -42.52 -10.17 -5.31
CA ASN A 321 -42.72 -11.56 -5.73
C ASN A 321 -41.62 -12.51 -5.19
N GLY A 322 -40.67 -11.99 -4.41
CA GLY A 322 -39.58 -12.77 -3.83
C GLY A 322 -38.40 -13.03 -4.78
N GLU A 323 -38.34 -12.36 -5.95
CA GLU A 323 -37.16 -12.43 -6.82
C GLU A 323 -35.94 -11.81 -6.14
N LYS A 324 -34.98 -12.68 -5.80
CA LYS A 324 -33.74 -12.27 -5.13
C LYS A 324 -32.58 -11.96 -6.05
N TYR A 325 -32.66 -12.31 -7.33
CA TYR A 325 -31.57 -12.13 -8.29
C TYR A 325 -31.93 -11.12 -9.37
N VAL A 326 -30.96 -10.28 -9.69
CA VAL A 326 -31.01 -9.38 -10.84
C VAL A 326 -30.09 -9.97 -11.90
N THR A 327 -30.68 -10.64 -12.90
CA THR A 327 -29.96 -11.47 -13.89
C THR A 327 -29.36 -10.70 -15.06
N ALA A 328 -29.84 -9.48 -15.29
CA ALA A 328 -29.36 -8.55 -16.31
C ALA A 328 -28.94 -7.24 -15.63
N PRO A 329 -28.07 -6.42 -16.26
CA PRO A 329 -27.82 -5.07 -15.79
C PRO A 329 -29.12 -4.28 -15.64
N ARG A 330 -29.52 -4.04 -14.40
CA ARG A 330 -30.67 -3.20 -14.06
C ARG A 330 -30.15 -1.82 -13.68
N GLN A 331 -30.90 -0.76 -13.99
CA GLN A 331 -30.52 0.62 -13.70
C GLN A 331 -30.98 1.02 -12.30
N VAL A 332 -30.09 1.60 -11.49
CA VAL A 332 -30.42 2.11 -10.15
C VAL A 332 -31.17 3.43 -10.25
N SER A 333 -32.50 3.39 -10.12
CA SER A 333 -33.38 4.55 -10.29
C SER A 333 -33.08 5.69 -9.30
N ALA A 334 -32.70 5.37 -8.06
CA ALA A 334 -32.37 6.36 -7.02
C ALA A 334 -31.17 7.26 -7.39
N LEU A 335 -30.33 6.83 -8.34
CA LEU A 335 -29.17 7.58 -8.83
C LEU A 335 -29.36 8.09 -10.27
N HIS A 336 -30.57 7.97 -10.83
CA HIS A 336 -30.87 8.43 -12.18
C HIS A 336 -31.66 9.74 -12.14
N HIS A 337 -30.94 10.86 -12.09
CA HIS A 337 -31.50 12.21 -12.17
C HIS A 337 -30.64 13.08 -13.07
N LYS A 338 -31.24 14.08 -13.73
CA LYS A 338 -30.52 15.00 -14.65
C LYS A 338 -29.32 15.70 -13.99
N ASP A 339 -29.38 15.89 -12.68
CA ASP A 339 -28.34 16.57 -11.88
C ASP A 339 -27.23 15.64 -11.38
N ILE A 340 -27.33 14.33 -11.61
CA ILE A 340 -26.35 13.35 -11.16
C ILE A 340 -25.47 12.98 -12.35
N THR A 341 -24.21 13.42 -12.30
CA THR A 341 -23.17 12.95 -13.21
C THR A 341 -22.16 12.14 -12.42
N LEU A 342 -22.02 10.86 -12.73
CA LEU A 342 -21.16 9.93 -12.01
C LEU A 342 -19.69 10.07 -12.44
N SER A 343 -18.79 9.77 -11.51
CA SER A 343 -17.35 9.84 -11.71
C SER A 343 -16.63 8.56 -11.24
N LEU A 344 -16.93 8.08 -10.04
CA LEU A 344 -16.27 6.92 -9.43
C LEU A 344 -17.31 6.03 -8.76
N VAL A 345 -17.10 4.72 -8.81
CA VAL A 345 -17.93 3.74 -8.09
C VAL A 345 -17.01 2.65 -7.53
N ALA A 346 -17.33 2.17 -6.33
CA ALA A 346 -16.64 1.05 -5.71
C ALA A 346 -17.66 0.09 -5.07
N ALA A 347 -17.32 -1.19 -5.00
CA ALA A 347 -18.17 -2.23 -4.44
C ALA A 347 -17.40 -3.07 -3.42
N SER A 348 -18.10 -3.49 -2.36
CA SER A 348 -17.67 -4.51 -1.41
C SER A 348 -18.62 -5.70 -1.48
N ASP A 349 -18.54 -6.65 -0.55
CA ASP A 349 -19.49 -7.77 -0.52
C ASP A 349 -20.94 -7.31 -0.27
N GLY A 350 -21.15 -6.26 0.53
CA GLY A 350 -22.47 -5.83 1.01
C GLY A 350 -22.75 -4.33 0.89
N ALA A 351 -21.98 -3.59 0.09
CA ALA A 351 -22.24 -2.17 -0.16
C ALA A 351 -21.71 -1.75 -1.54
N THR A 352 -22.36 -0.74 -2.13
CA THR A 352 -21.89 -0.03 -3.33
C THR A 352 -21.81 1.46 -3.03
N VAL A 353 -20.68 2.10 -3.33
CA VAL A 353 -20.49 3.54 -3.17
C VAL A 353 -20.38 4.19 -4.53
N CYS A 354 -21.13 5.27 -4.74
CA CYS A 354 -21.16 6.03 -6.00
C CYS A 354 -20.80 7.49 -5.73
N VAL A 355 -19.94 8.06 -6.57
CA VAL A 355 -19.44 9.43 -6.42
C VAL A 355 -19.76 10.25 -7.67
N THR A 356 -20.33 11.44 -7.47
CA THR A 356 -20.65 12.36 -8.56
C THR A 356 -19.49 13.30 -8.87
N THR A 357 -19.46 13.89 -10.06
CA THR A 357 -18.49 14.92 -10.45
C THR A 357 -18.58 16.18 -9.58
N ARG A 358 -19.72 16.42 -8.93
CA ARG A 358 -19.91 17.50 -7.94
C ARG A 358 -19.39 17.14 -6.54
N GLY A 359 -18.85 15.95 -6.36
CA GLY A 359 -18.30 15.50 -5.08
C GLY A 359 -19.35 15.01 -4.09
N ASP A 360 -20.51 14.57 -4.56
CA ASP A 360 -21.49 13.91 -3.72
C ASP A 360 -21.16 12.42 -3.62
N ILE A 361 -21.19 11.87 -2.40
CA ILE A 361 -20.92 10.45 -2.13
C ILE A 361 -22.22 9.78 -1.70
N TYR A 362 -22.67 8.80 -2.47
CA TYR A 362 -23.85 7.99 -2.22
C TYR A 362 -23.47 6.58 -1.82
N LEU A 363 -24.21 5.99 -0.89
CA LEU A 363 -24.06 4.62 -0.41
C LEU A 363 -25.34 3.84 -0.69
N LEU A 364 -25.21 2.72 -1.39
CA LEU A 364 -26.22 1.69 -1.57
C LEU A 364 -25.92 0.56 -0.59
N ALA A 365 -26.73 0.44 0.45
CA ALA A 365 -26.65 -0.63 1.45
C ALA A 365 -28.01 -0.71 2.18
N ASP A 366 -28.32 -1.88 2.76
CA ASP A 366 -29.54 -2.10 3.54
C ASP A 366 -30.83 -1.68 2.78
N TYR A 367 -30.88 -1.92 1.47
CA TYR A 367 -31.98 -1.53 0.56
C TYR A 367 -32.23 -0.03 0.46
N GLN A 368 -31.25 0.79 0.85
CA GLN A 368 -31.36 2.25 0.87
C GLN A 368 -30.25 2.88 0.04
N CYS A 369 -30.58 4.00 -0.60
CA CYS A 369 -29.62 4.89 -1.24
C CYS A 369 -29.48 6.15 -0.37
N LYS A 370 -28.37 6.23 0.38
CA LYS A 370 -28.10 7.35 1.29
C LYS A 370 -27.02 8.26 0.75
N LYS A 371 -27.22 9.58 0.84
CA LYS A 371 -26.18 10.56 0.56
C LYS A 371 -25.32 10.74 1.82
N MET A 372 -24.07 10.32 1.77
CA MET A 372 -23.16 10.28 2.92
C MET A 372 -22.35 11.56 3.08
N ALA A 373 -22.00 12.19 1.96
CA ALA A 373 -21.28 13.45 1.93
C ALA A 373 -21.64 14.24 0.67
N SER A 374 -21.39 15.55 0.71
CA SER A 374 -21.57 16.46 -0.42
C SER A 374 -20.35 17.35 -0.60
N LYS A 375 -20.19 17.91 -1.80
CA LYS A 375 -19.17 18.94 -2.12
C LYS A 375 -17.71 18.51 -1.86
N GLN A 376 -17.42 17.21 -1.93
CA GLN A 376 -16.06 16.67 -1.89
C GLN A 376 -15.45 16.74 -3.30
N LEU A 377 -14.95 17.90 -3.68
CA LEU A 377 -14.51 18.16 -5.06
C LEU A 377 -13.19 17.44 -5.40
N ASN A 378 -12.98 17.18 -6.69
CA ASN A 378 -11.74 16.61 -7.24
C ASN A 378 -11.32 15.25 -6.66
N LEU A 379 -12.30 14.40 -6.32
CA LEU A 379 -12.04 13.01 -5.95
C LEU A 379 -11.44 12.23 -7.12
N LYS A 380 -10.39 11.46 -6.85
CA LYS A 380 -9.65 10.63 -7.81
C LYS A 380 -9.81 9.14 -7.56
N LYS A 381 -10.05 8.73 -6.31
CA LYS A 381 -10.26 7.33 -5.93
C LYS A 381 -11.29 7.21 -4.81
N VAL A 382 -12.17 6.23 -4.92
CA VAL A 382 -13.11 5.85 -3.86
C VAL A 382 -12.99 4.34 -3.63
N LEU A 383 -13.04 3.93 -2.37
CA LEU A 383 -12.98 2.54 -1.94
C LEU A 383 -14.05 2.30 -0.89
N VAL A 384 -14.58 1.08 -0.85
CA VAL A 384 -15.52 0.64 0.19
C VAL A 384 -15.14 -0.75 0.68
N SER A 385 -15.23 -0.96 2.00
CA SER A 385 -15.15 -2.27 2.62
C SER A 385 -16.31 -2.47 3.59
N GLY A 386 -16.64 -3.73 3.86
CA GLY A 386 -17.73 -4.12 4.75
C GLY A 386 -19.12 -4.04 4.12
N GLY A 387 -20.15 -3.83 4.93
CA GLY A 387 -21.55 -3.95 4.55
C GLY A 387 -22.23 -5.16 5.18
N ARG A 388 -23.55 -5.07 5.34
CA ARG A 388 -24.40 -6.19 5.77
C ARG A 388 -25.28 -6.60 4.59
N MET A 389 -25.40 -7.91 4.41
CA MET A 389 -26.34 -8.51 3.47
C MET A 389 -27.52 -9.06 4.26
N GLU A 390 -28.74 -8.89 3.76
CA GLU A 390 -29.93 -9.49 4.36
C GLU A 390 -29.88 -11.02 4.22
N TYR A 391 -29.60 -11.71 5.33
CA TYR A 391 -29.34 -13.14 5.31
C TYR A 391 -30.56 -13.97 4.91
N LYS A 392 -31.77 -13.47 5.21
CA LYS A 392 -33.02 -14.19 4.92
C LYS A 392 -33.25 -14.40 3.42
N VAL A 393 -32.61 -13.60 2.57
CA VAL A 393 -32.69 -13.72 1.12
C VAL A 393 -31.99 -14.99 0.62
N ASP A 394 -30.90 -15.40 1.26
CA ASP A 394 -30.14 -16.59 0.87
C ASP A 394 -29.46 -17.23 2.10
N PRO A 395 -30.21 -17.95 2.95
CA PRO A 395 -29.70 -18.52 4.20
C PRO A 395 -28.61 -19.58 4.02
N GLU A 396 -28.50 -20.17 2.82
CA GLU A 396 -27.46 -21.16 2.51
C GLU A 396 -26.09 -20.51 2.34
N ASN A 397 -26.07 -19.30 1.77
CA ASN A 397 -24.82 -18.61 1.40
C ASN A 397 -24.50 -17.41 2.32
N LEU A 398 -25.49 -16.89 3.04
CA LEU A 398 -25.40 -15.74 3.93
C LEU A 398 -25.57 -16.15 5.39
N LYS A 399 -24.87 -15.45 6.30
CA LYS A 399 -24.94 -15.70 7.75
C LYS A 399 -25.73 -14.58 8.42
N GLU A 400 -26.58 -14.90 9.40
CA GLU A 400 -27.45 -13.96 10.13
C GLU A 400 -26.74 -12.73 10.71
N ASN A 401 -25.52 -12.95 11.22
CA ASN A 401 -24.61 -11.91 11.73
C ASN A 401 -23.37 -11.72 10.85
N GLY A 402 -23.43 -12.11 9.57
CA GLY A 402 -22.32 -12.19 8.63
C GLY A 402 -21.81 -10.88 8.03
N GLY A 403 -22.18 -9.72 8.60
CA GLY A 403 -21.83 -8.40 8.08
C GLY A 403 -20.58 -7.79 8.72
N GLN A 404 -20.05 -6.75 8.09
CA GLN A 404 -18.96 -5.94 8.65
C GLN A 404 -19.32 -4.46 8.61
N LYS A 405 -18.74 -3.68 9.52
CA LYS A 405 -18.90 -2.24 9.53
C LYS A 405 -18.43 -1.66 8.19
N ILE A 406 -19.22 -0.77 7.62
CA ILE A 406 -18.88 -0.12 6.36
C ILE A 406 -17.76 0.90 6.63
N CYS A 407 -16.75 0.87 5.77
CA CYS A 407 -15.70 1.88 5.70
C CYS A 407 -15.60 2.38 4.26
N ILE A 408 -15.74 3.69 4.08
CA ILE A 408 -15.58 4.37 2.80
C ILE A 408 -14.32 5.22 2.90
N LEU A 409 -13.41 5.08 1.93
CA LEU A 409 -12.29 5.99 1.74
C LEU A 409 -12.46 6.74 0.43
N ALA A 410 -12.19 8.04 0.47
CA ALA A 410 -12.16 8.89 -0.71
C ALA A 410 -10.85 9.69 -0.71
N MET A 411 -10.13 9.70 -1.83
CA MET A 411 -8.90 10.45 -2.00
C MET A 411 -9.09 11.49 -3.11
N ASP A 412 -8.62 12.70 -2.86
CA ASP A 412 -8.65 13.79 -3.84
C ASP A 412 -7.34 13.95 -4.61
N GLY A 413 -7.36 14.81 -5.64
CA GLY A 413 -6.18 15.07 -6.47
C GLY A 413 -5.05 15.83 -5.76
N ALA A 414 -5.24 16.33 -4.55
CA ALA A 414 -4.20 16.94 -3.73
C ALA A 414 -3.54 15.94 -2.77
N GLY A 415 -3.99 14.68 -2.76
CA GLY A 415 -3.49 13.63 -1.88
C GLY A 415 -4.08 13.65 -0.47
N ARG A 416 -5.18 14.38 -0.26
CA ARG A 416 -5.95 14.30 0.99
C ARG A 416 -6.85 13.08 0.93
N VAL A 417 -6.95 12.38 2.06
CA VAL A 417 -7.80 11.20 2.22
C VAL A 417 -8.88 11.51 3.23
N PHE A 418 -10.11 11.14 2.90
CA PHE A 418 -11.29 11.26 3.74
C PHE A 418 -11.82 9.87 4.05
N CYS A 419 -12.32 9.67 5.26
CA CYS A 419 -12.90 8.42 5.71
C CYS A 419 -14.28 8.63 6.31
N TRP A 420 -15.22 7.77 5.92
CA TRP A 420 -16.49 7.58 6.60
C TRP A 420 -16.57 6.14 7.09
N ARG A 421 -16.88 5.92 8.37
CA ARG A 421 -17.10 4.59 8.94
C ARG A 421 -18.48 4.52 9.56
N SER A 422 -19.10 3.35 9.63
CA SER A 422 -20.41 3.21 10.30
C SER A 422 -20.44 3.68 11.77
N VAL A 423 -19.26 3.75 12.43
CA VAL A 423 -19.13 4.30 13.80
C VAL A 423 -19.07 5.83 13.85
N SER A 424 -18.72 6.47 12.73
CA SER A 424 -18.65 7.93 12.60
C SER A 424 -19.82 8.39 11.74
N SER A 425 -20.76 9.16 12.31
CA SER A 425 -21.91 9.67 11.55
C SER A 425 -21.54 10.67 10.45
N SER A 426 -20.28 11.14 10.40
CA SER A 426 -19.77 12.12 9.43
C SER A 426 -18.50 11.65 8.73
N LEU A 427 -18.25 12.21 7.53
CA LEU A 427 -17.02 12.03 6.78
C LEU A 427 -15.91 12.88 7.43
N LYS A 428 -14.81 12.25 7.83
CA LYS A 428 -13.67 12.89 8.51
C LYS A 428 -12.44 12.89 7.62
N GLN A 429 -11.61 13.93 7.72
CA GLN A 429 -10.34 13.96 6.99
C GLN A 429 -9.27 13.16 7.76
N CYS A 430 -8.55 12.28 7.08
CA CYS A 430 -7.49 11.50 7.68
C CYS A 430 -6.26 12.37 7.98
N ARG A 431 -5.66 12.19 9.16
CA ARG A 431 -4.36 12.78 9.56
C ARG A 431 -3.38 11.68 9.94
N TRP A 432 -2.15 11.86 9.49
CA TRP A 432 -1.08 10.87 9.62
C TRP A 432 -0.35 11.04 10.95
N ALA A 433 -0.39 10.02 11.81
CA ALA A 433 0.49 9.93 12.96
C ALA A 433 1.82 9.34 12.49
N TYR A 434 2.64 10.19 11.89
CA TYR A 434 3.96 9.87 11.36
C TYR A 434 4.89 11.09 11.53
N PRO A 435 6.20 10.92 11.80
CA PRO A 435 7.09 12.03 12.16
C PRO A 435 7.20 13.15 11.11
N ARG A 436 6.91 12.83 9.84
CA ARG A 436 6.91 13.78 8.73
C ARG A 436 5.56 13.83 8.02
N GLN A 437 5.32 14.96 7.35
CA GLN A 437 4.20 15.08 6.44
C GLN A 437 4.41 14.17 5.22
N VAL A 438 3.32 13.53 4.79
CA VAL A 438 3.29 12.67 3.60
C VAL A 438 2.11 13.07 2.73
N PHE A 439 2.32 13.07 1.41
CA PHE A 439 1.31 13.38 0.41
C PHE A 439 0.96 12.10 -0.34
N ILE A 440 -0.30 11.69 -0.26
CA ILE A 440 -0.75 10.41 -0.80
C ILE A 440 -1.01 10.54 -2.31
N SER A 441 -0.60 9.55 -3.08
CA SER A 441 -0.84 9.46 -4.53
C SER A 441 -1.73 8.27 -4.89
N ASP A 442 -1.72 7.19 -4.09
CA ASP A 442 -2.65 6.07 -4.23
C ASP A 442 -3.01 5.43 -2.89
N ILE A 443 -4.18 4.78 -2.83
CA ILE A 443 -4.68 4.07 -1.65
C ILE A 443 -5.27 2.70 -1.98
N ALA A 444 -5.18 1.77 -1.04
CA ALA A 444 -5.94 0.52 -1.06
C ALA A 444 -6.53 0.22 0.32
N LEU A 445 -7.65 -0.51 0.36
CA LEU A 445 -8.40 -0.77 1.57
C LEU A 445 -8.71 -2.27 1.68
N ASN A 446 -8.38 -2.86 2.82
CA ASN A 446 -8.91 -4.17 3.20
C ASN A 446 -9.72 -4.05 4.51
N ARG A 447 -10.10 -5.18 5.09
CA ARG A 447 -10.94 -5.22 6.31
C ARG A 447 -10.24 -4.70 7.57
N LYS A 448 -8.92 -4.66 7.60
CA LYS A 448 -8.12 -4.37 8.81
C LYS A 448 -7.29 -3.10 8.66
N ASP A 449 -6.69 -2.92 7.49
CA ASP A 449 -5.66 -1.93 7.22
C ASP A 449 -5.97 -1.15 5.96
N ILE A 450 -5.28 -0.01 5.84
CA ILE A 450 -5.23 0.80 4.64
C ILE A 450 -3.79 0.77 4.14
N LEU A 451 -3.59 0.74 2.84
CA LEU A 451 -2.28 0.90 2.24
C LEU A 451 -2.24 2.22 1.49
N PHE A 452 -1.06 2.83 1.50
CA PHE A 452 -0.84 4.12 0.88
C PHE A 452 0.44 4.06 0.05
N VAL A 453 0.41 4.80 -1.05
CA VAL A 453 1.60 5.20 -1.80
C VAL A 453 1.68 6.72 -1.74
N THR A 454 2.87 7.25 -1.55
CA THR A 454 3.10 8.71 -1.55
C THR A 454 3.51 9.21 -2.94
N GLN A 455 3.41 10.52 -3.15
CA GLN A 455 3.97 11.19 -4.33
C GLN A 455 5.49 10.98 -4.46
N ASP A 456 6.16 10.65 -3.36
CA ASP A 456 7.59 10.35 -3.32
C ASP A 456 7.93 8.90 -3.73
N GLY A 457 6.92 8.06 -3.98
CA GLY A 457 7.11 6.66 -4.33
C GLY A 457 7.21 5.71 -3.14
N GLU A 458 6.91 6.18 -1.94
CA GLU A 458 7.03 5.38 -0.72
C GLU A 458 5.73 4.65 -0.39
N GLY A 459 5.84 3.39 0.03
CA GLY A 459 4.71 2.59 0.50
C GLY A 459 4.51 2.68 2.01
N PHE A 460 3.25 2.72 2.46
CA PHE A 460 2.87 2.66 3.88
C PHE A 460 1.69 1.73 4.11
N ARG A 461 1.68 1.11 5.28
CA ARG A 461 0.51 0.49 5.90
C ARG A 461 -0.01 1.41 7.00
N GLY A 462 -1.27 1.82 6.91
CA GLY A 462 -1.95 2.54 7.96
C GLY A 462 -2.86 1.66 8.79
N LYS A 463 -2.77 1.83 10.10
CA LYS A 463 -3.68 1.27 11.07
C LYS A 463 -4.51 2.38 11.70
N TRP A 464 -5.79 2.10 11.90
CA TRP A 464 -6.65 2.98 12.69
C TRP A 464 -6.04 3.16 14.08
N PHE A 465 -6.02 4.40 14.57
CA PHE A 465 -5.55 4.67 15.91
C PHE A 465 -6.63 4.22 16.91
N GLU A 466 -6.50 3.02 17.44
CA GLU A 466 -7.32 2.56 18.57
C GLU A 466 -6.67 3.02 19.86
N GLU A 467 -7.27 4.01 20.54
CA GLU A 467 -6.92 4.28 21.93
C GLU A 467 -7.23 3.03 22.74
N LYS A 468 -6.21 2.40 23.32
CA LYS A 468 -6.42 1.47 24.42
C LYS A 468 -7.21 2.23 25.47
N LYS A 469 -8.49 1.92 25.66
CA LYS A 469 -9.20 2.28 26.88
C LYS A 469 -8.31 1.80 28.02
N LYS A 470 -7.63 2.73 28.71
CA LYS A 470 -7.10 2.43 30.02
C LYS A 470 -8.32 2.01 30.82
N ASN A 471 -8.39 0.73 31.20
CA ASN A 471 -9.31 0.30 32.24
C ASN A 471 -8.99 1.17 33.45
N SER A 472 -9.87 2.15 33.70
CA SER A 472 -9.85 3.00 34.88
C SER A 472 -10.49 2.22 36.03
N GLU A 473 -9.87 1.10 36.41
CA GLU A 473 -10.11 0.43 37.69
C GLU A 473 -8.75 -0.12 38.15
N LYS A 474 -8.25 0.42 39.27
CA LYS A 474 -6.91 0.24 39.89
C LYS A 474 -5.84 1.26 39.51
N LYS A 475 -6.03 2.50 39.96
CA LYS A 475 -4.98 3.27 40.65
C LYS A 475 -5.60 4.46 41.39
N ALA A 476 -6.36 4.16 42.43
CA ALA A 476 -6.53 5.06 43.55
C ALA A 476 -5.64 4.52 44.67
N GLU A 477 -4.34 4.72 44.52
CA GLU A 477 -3.35 4.81 45.60
C GLU A 477 -1.97 5.03 44.97
N ILE A 478 -1.17 5.85 45.65
CA ILE A 478 0.16 6.34 45.26
C ILE A 478 0.12 7.59 44.35
N LEU A 479 -0.45 8.66 44.91
CA LEU A 479 0.14 9.99 44.79
C LEU A 479 1.22 10.11 45.88
N SER A 480 2.48 9.99 45.49
CA SER A 480 3.58 10.81 46.02
C SER A 480 4.88 10.41 45.33
N ASN A 481 5.29 11.24 44.38
CA ASN A 481 6.61 11.88 44.36
C ASN A 481 7.14 12.16 42.95
N LEU A 482 7.58 13.41 42.82
CA LEU A 482 8.57 13.98 41.90
C LEU A 482 8.07 14.60 40.58
N HIS A 483 8.39 15.91 40.53
CA HIS A 483 8.17 16.92 39.52
C HIS A 483 9.05 16.74 38.26
N ASN A 484 8.50 17.27 37.16
CA ASN A 484 9.12 17.90 35.99
C ASN A 484 9.99 17.05 35.03
N SER A 485 9.46 16.78 33.83
CA SER A 485 9.96 17.44 32.59
C SER A 485 9.24 17.01 31.31
N SER A 486 8.90 18.02 30.51
CA SER A 486 8.58 18.03 29.07
C SER A 486 7.21 17.52 28.62
N SER A 487 6.65 18.29 27.69
CA SER A 487 5.28 18.34 27.21
C SER A 487 4.87 17.14 26.35
N ASP A 488 4.20 16.17 26.97
CA ASP A 488 3.34 15.23 26.25
C ASP A 488 1.97 15.87 26.03
N VAL A 489 1.65 16.16 24.78
CA VAL A 489 0.32 16.59 24.35
C VAL A 489 -0.63 15.40 24.50
N SER A 490 -1.26 15.28 25.66
CA SER A 490 -2.39 14.39 25.89
C SER A 490 -3.59 14.93 25.11
N CYS A 491 -3.95 14.23 24.03
CA CYS A 491 -5.15 14.52 23.26
C CYS A 491 -6.23 13.52 23.67
N VAL A 492 -7.25 14.03 24.35
CA VAL A 492 -8.53 13.37 24.61
C VAL A 492 -9.18 13.05 23.26
N SER A 493 -9.81 11.89 23.13
CA SER A 493 -10.63 11.55 21.96
C SER A 493 -11.86 12.46 21.89
N ASP A 494 -11.71 13.59 21.21
CA ASP A 494 -12.84 14.40 20.80
C ASP A 494 -13.66 13.60 19.79
N ILE A 495 -14.82 13.10 20.22
CA ILE A 495 -15.86 12.57 19.34
C ILE A 495 -16.25 13.64 18.28
N ASN A 496 -16.01 14.92 18.59
CA ASN A 496 -16.14 16.10 17.73
C ASN A 496 -14.92 16.41 16.84
N SER A 497 -13.85 15.61 16.87
CA SER A 497 -12.70 15.83 15.98
C SER A 497 -13.12 15.67 14.52
N VAL A 498 -12.86 16.71 13.73
CA VAL A 498 -13.01 16.75 12.26
C VAL A 498 -12.03 15.79 11.57
N TYR A 499 -11.01 15.34 12.30
CA TYR A 499 -9.95 14.50 11.79
C TYR A 499 -9.98 13.09 12.35
N GLU A 500 -9.62 12.14 11.51
CA GLU A 500 -9.42 10.73 11.85
C GLU A 500 -7.93 10.42 11.85
N ARG A 501 -7.38 9.99 12.99
CA ARG A 501 -5.93 9.79 13.14
C ARG A 501 -5.54 8.37 12.72
N ILE A 502 -4.56 8.25 11.83
CA ILE A 502 -4.10 6.97 11.27
C ILE A 502 -2.60 6.84 11.51
N ARG A 503 -2.18 5.75 12.17
CA ARG A 503 -0.77 5.44 12.39
C ARG A 503 -0.20 4.82 11.12
N LEU A 504 0.86 5.42 10.58
CA LEU A 504 1.56 4.88 9.42
C LEU A 504 2.76 4.04 9.84
N GLU A 505 2.90 2.88 9.22
CA GLU A 505 4.05 1.99 9.27
C GLU A 505 4.61 1.89 7.85
N LYS A 506 5.89 2.23 7.65
CA LYS A 506 6.52 2.21 6.33
C LYS A 506 6.63 0.77 5.80
N LEU A 507 6.29 0.56 4.53
CA LEU A 507 6.52 -0.70 3.85
C LEU A 507 7.98 -0.74 3.39
N THR A 508 8.67 -1.83 3.70
CA THR A 508 10.02 -2.08 3.20
C THR A 508 9.98 -2.37 1.69
N PHE A 509 11.04 -2.01 0.97
CA PHE A 509 11.22 -2.28 -0.47
C PHE A 509 10.20 -1.61 -1.42
N ALA A 510 9.48 -0.59 -0.93
CA ALA A 510 8.54 0.22 -1.70
C ALA A 510 9.10 1.65 -1.85
N HIS A 511 9.84 1.91 -2.92
CA HIS A 511 10.63 3.15 -3.10
C HIS A 511 10.29 3.94 -4.37
N ARG A 512 9.67 3.30 -5.37
CA ARG A 512 9.22 3.95 -6.62
C ARG A 512 7.75 3.65 -6.91
N ALA A 513 6.99 3.41 -5.85
CA ALA A 513 5.63 2.96 -5.96
C ALA A 513 4.74 4.03 -6.63
N VAL A 514 3.89 3.59 -7.55
CA VAL A 514 2.88 4.43 -8.22
C VAL A 514 1.46 3.96 -7.95
N SER A 515 1.30 2.70 -7.50
CA SER A 515 0.01 2.15 -7.12
C SER A 515 0.16 0.99 -6.14
N VAL A 516 -0.87 0.78 -5.32
CA VAL A 516 -0.95 -0.31 -4.35
C VAL A 516 -2.31 -1.01 -4.37
N SER A 517 -2.30 -2.31 -4.11
CA SER A 517 -3.48 -3.18 -4.04
C SER A 517 -3.36 -4.17 -2.88
N THR A 518 -4.51 -4.61 -2.37
CA THR A 518 -4.61 -5.65 -1.34
C THR A 518 -5.87 -6.46 -1.56
N ASP A 519 -5.82 -7.73 -1.18
CA ASP A 519 -7.02 -8.54 -1.17
C ASP A 519 -7.97 -8.12 -0.02
N PRO A 520 -9.28 -8.40 -0.11
CA PRO A 520 -10.23 -7.99 0.92
C PRO A 520 -9.91 -8.50 2.34
N SER A 521 -9.22 -9.64 2.48
CA SER A 521 -8.86 -10.19 3.80
C SER A 521 -7.61 -9.57 4.43
N GLY A 522 -6.80 -8.85 3.64
CA GLY A 522 -5.56 -8.22 4.08
C GLY A 522 -4.43 -9.22 4.32
N CYS A 523 -4.44 -10.32 3.57
CA CYS A 523 -3.41 -11.36 3.60
C CYS A 523 -2.39 -11.17 2.49
N ASN A 524 -2.83 -10.62 1.34
CA ASN A 524 -2.07 -10.49 0.11
C ASN A 524 -2.05 -9.05 -0.38
N PHE A 525 -0.93 -8.68 -0.98
CA PHE A 525 -0.57 -7.33 -1.30
C PHE A 525 0.16 -7.27 -2.63
N ALA A 526 -0.06 -6.19 -3.37
CA ALA A 526 0.67 -5.90 -4.58
C ALA A 526 1.04 -4.42 -4.61
N ILE A 527 2.20 -4.10 -5.17
CA ILE A 527 2.64 -2.74 -5.41
C ILE A 527 3.25 -2.65 -6.80
N LEU A 528 2.86 -1.62 -7.54
CA LEU A 528 3.43 -1.27 -8.83
C LEU A 528 4.51 -0.24 -8.59
N GLN A 529 5.76 -0.55 -8.98
CA GLN A 529 6.87 0.37 -8.88
C GLN A 529 7.32 0.78 -10.27
N SER A 530 7.55 2.08 -10.48
CA SER A 530 8.15 2.58 -11.71
C SER A 530 9.48 1.86 -11.98
N ASP A 531 9.68 1.45 -13.22
CA ASP A 531 10.91 0.80 -13.69
C ASP A 531 12.10 1.71 -13.33
N PRO A 532 13.17 1.15 -12.72
CA PRO A 532 14.34 1.91 -12.30
C PRO A 532 15.08 2.60 -13.44
N LYS A 533 14.84 2.27 -14.71
CA LYS A 533 15.45 2.93 -15.87
C LYS A 533 14.60 4.09 -16.39
N THR A 534 13.33 4.15 -16.00
CA THR A 534 12.43 5.21 -16.41
C THR A 534 12.93 6.56 -15.89
N ARG A 535 13.02 7.55 -16.79
CA ARG A 535 13.51 8.91 -16.54
C ARG A 535 15.00 9.05 -16.19
N TYR A 536 15.81 7.99 -16.32
CA TYR A 536 17.28 8.10 -16.37
C TYR A 536 17.79 8.44 -17.78
N THR A 537 16.93 8.96 -18.66
CA THR A 537 17.31 9.38 -20.01
C THR A 537 18.31 10.52 -19.95
N CYS A 538 19.57 10.16 -20.18
CA CYS A 538 20.66 10.94 -20.76
C CYS A 538 21.03 12.24 -20.03
N ILE A 539 21.83 12.11 -18.96
CA ILE A 539 22.88 13.10 -18.70
C ILE A 539 24.09 12.61 -19.52
N TYR A 540 24.18 13.04 -20.77
CA TYR A 540 25.42 12.97 -21.55
C TYR A 540 26.21 14.27 -21.34
#